data_AF-U3L1G1-F1
#
_entry.id   AF-U3L1G1-F1
#
_cell.length_a   1.000
_cell.length_b   1.000
_cell.length_c   1.000
_cell.angle_alpha   90.00
_cell.angle_beta   90.00
_cell.angle_gamma   90.00
#
_symmetry.space_group_name_H-M   'P 1'
#
loop_
_entity.id
_entity.type
_entity.pdbx_description
1 polymer ?
#
loop_
_entity_poly.entity_id
_entity_poly.type
_entity_poly.pdbx_seq_one_letter_code
_entity_poly.pdbx_strand_id
1 'polypeptide(L)'
;SKNVTAYTPFATPITDSKSDLVSLAQLDSSYLISDQTIHNTNLFVLFKSKDVKLTYSSSGSNNQISFDSTSQGEKPSYIVEFTNSTNIGIKWRMVKKYQLDVPNVSSDMNQVLQELILEQPLTKYTLNSSLAKEKGKSQVAVHLSNSNQWNSQRNQHGLNNNPSPNASTGFKLTTGNAYRKLSESWPIYQPIDGTKQGKGKDSSGWNSEQSTAAGDAPLVSEGGASGTFNKYLNTKQALESIGILFDGTMARNVITQLYYASTSKLAVTNNHIVVMGNSFLPSLWYWVVERSATTDSSSKPTWFANTNLDWGEDKQKQFVENQLGYKETTSTNSHNFHSKSFTQPAYLISGIDSVNDQLIFSGFKAGSVGYDSSSSTQTKDQALAWSTTTSLDSKTGYRDLVTNETGLNGPINGSFSIQDTFSFVVPYSGNHTNTGTSGTIQTAYPVKNTEKSTVKINSLINATPLNSYGDEGIGVFDALGLNYNFKSNQE
;
A
#
# COMPACT_ATOMS: atom_id res chain seq x y z
N SER A 1 -27.37 6.06 -4.60
CA SER A 1 -26.59 4.81 -4.47
C SER A 1 -27.24 3.60 -5.16
N LYS A 2 -28.55 3.59 -5.47
CA LYS A 2 -29.21 2.45 -6.14
C LYS A 2 -30.02 2.81 -7.40
N ASN A 3 -30.51 4.05 -7.45
CA ASN A 3 -31.40 4.52 -8.51
C ASN A 3 -30.61 5.28 -9.58
N VAL A 4 -30.93 5.04 -10.86
CA VAL A 4 -30.41 5.77 -12.03
C VAL A 4 -31.60 6.31 -12.82
N THR A 5 -31.53 7.58 -13.22
CA THR A 5 -32.57 8.28 -14.00
C THR A 5 -31.96 8.82 -15.29
N ALA A 6 -32.61 8.58 -16.43
CA ALA A 6 -32.15 9.10 -17.71
C ALA A 6 -32.67 10.52 -17.96
N TYR A 7 -31.84 11.37 -18.54
CA TYR A 7 -32.16 12.76 -18.87
C TYR A 7 -31.99 13.00 -20.37
N THR A 8 -32.83 13.88 -20.91
CA THR A 8 -32.67 14.37 -22.28
C THR A 8 -31.54 15.41 -22.34
N PRO A 9 -31.04 15.76 -23.55
CA PRO A 9 -30.14 16.91 -23.73
C PRO A 9 -30.69 18.25 -23.23
N PHE A 10 -31.99 18.34 -22.93
CA PHE A 10 -32.66 19.53 -22.39
C PHE A 10 -32.75 19.53 -20.87
N ALA A 11 -31.96 18.68 -20.19
CA ALA A 11 -31.96 18.54 -18.73
C ALA A 11 -33.32 18.18 -18.13
N THR A 12 -34.19 17.52 -18.90
CA THR A 12 -35.48 17.01 -18.43
C THR A 12 -35.41 15.49 -18.22
N PRO A 13 -35.94 14.97 -17.09
CA PRO A 13 -35.96 13.53 -16.85
C PRO A 13 -36.95 12.86 -17.82
N ILE A 14 -36.54 11.73 -18.41
CA ILE A 14 -37.45 10.91 -19.21
C ILE A 14 -38.46 10.27 -18.25
N THR A 15 -39.77 10.42 -18.56
CA THR A 15 -40.87 9.83 -17.77
C THR A 15 -40.63 8.34 -17.53
N ASP A 16 -40.82 7.90 -16.28
CA ASP A 16 -40.65 6.52 -15.82
C ASP A 16 -39.25 5.89 -16.02
N SER A 17 -38.22 6.69 -16.30
CA SER A 17 -36.84 6.18 -16.49
C SER A 17 -36.09 5.88 -15.20
N LYS A 18 -36.56 6.39 -14.05
CA LYS A 18 -35.93 6.16 -12.74
C LYS A 18 -36.02 4.69 -12.38
N SER A 19 -34.87 4.02 -12.33
CA SER A 19 -34.78 2.57 -12.13
C SER A 19 -33.89 2.23 -10.94
N ASP A 20 -34.37 1.38 -10.03
CA ASP A 20 -33.54 0.78 -8.98
C ASP A 20 -32.75 -0.40 -9.55
N LEU A 21 -31.48 -0.17 -9.87
CA LEU A 21 -30.64 -1.17 -10.52
C LEU A 21 -30.22 -2.29 -9.57
N VAL A 22 -30.22 -2.06 -8.25
CA VAL A 22 -29.93 -3.09 -7.25
C VAL A 22 -31.07 -4.12 -7.22
N SER A 23 -32.31 -3.63 -7.20
CA SER A 23 -33.49 -4.49 -7.29
C SER A 23 -33.55 -5.23 -8.64
N LEU A 24 -33.28 -4.55 -9.75
CA LEU A 24 -33.23 -5.16 -11.09
C LEU A 24 -32.12 -6.21 -11.23
N ALA A 25 -30.99 -6.05 -10.52
CA ALA A 25 -29.90 -7.02 -10.43
C ALA A 25 -30.21 -8.22 -9.52
N GLN A 26 -31.39 -8.26 -8.88
CA GLN A 26 -31.77 -9.25 -7.88
C GLN A 26 -30.74 -9.32 -6.74
N LEU A 27 -30.34 -8.15 -6.25
CA LEU A 27 -29.44 -8.00 -5.10
C LEU A 27 -30.23 -7.42 -3.91
N ASP A 28 -29.88 -7.83 -2.70
CA ASP A 28 -30.56 -7.36 -1.49
C ASP A 28 -30.20 -5.89 -1.15
N SER A 29 -30.83 -5.36 -0.11
CA SER A 29 -30.75 -3.94 0.24
C SER A 29 -29.36 -3.46 0.70
N SER A 30 -28.45 -4.37 1.05
CA SER A 30 -27.07 -4.03 1.46
C SER A 30 -26.20 -3.54 0.30
N TYR A 31 -26.57 -3.88 -0.93
CA TYR A 31 -25.81 -3.54 -2.14
C TYR A 31 -26.04 -2.10 -2.59
N LEU A 32 -24.98 -1.52 -3.13
CA LEU A 32 -24.96 -0.18 -3.72
C LEU A 32 -24.18 -0.21 -5.03
N ILE A 33 -24.53 0.69 -5.94
CA ILE A 33 -23.76 0.98 -7.15
C ILE A 33 -22.44 1.62 -6.71
N SER A 34 -21.32 1.00 -7.09
CA SER A 34 -19.97 1.53 -6.88
C SER A 34 -19.47 2.30 -8.10
N ASP A 35 -19.74 1.80 -9.30
CA ASP A 35 -19.31 2.40 -10.56
C ASP A 35 -20.22 1.96 -11.71
N GLN A 36 -20.22 2.70 -12.81
CA GLN A 36 -21.02 2.39 -13.99
C GLN A 36 -20.39 2.93 -15.28
N THR A 37 -20.48 2.16 -16.38
CA THR A 37 -19.96 2.55 -17.70
C THR A 37 -20.86 2.05 -18.84
N ILE A 38 -20.78 2.69 -19.99
CA ILE A 38 -21.54 2.31 -21.20
C ILE A 38 -20.60 1.65 -22.20
N HIS A 39 -20.97 0.46 -22.68
CA HIS A 39 -20.21 -0.24 -23.72
C HIS A 39 -21.18 -0.99 -24.64
N ASN A 40 -20.99 -0.87 -25.96
CA ASN A 40 -21.90 -1.43 -26.99
C ASN A 40 -23.38 -1.15 -26.69
N THR A 41 -23.69 0.10 -26.33
CA THR A 41 -25.04 0.60 -25.96
C THR A 41 -25.66 0.03 -24.68
N ASN A 42 -25.03 -0.97 -24.07
CA ASN A 42 -25.44 -1.53 -22.79
C ASN A 42 -24.77 -0.80 -21.62
N LEU A 43 -25.47 -0.79 -20.47
CA LEU A 43 -24.98 -0.25 -19.22
C LEU A 43 -24.37 -1.37 -18.37
N PHE A 44 -23.09 -1.23 -18.02
CA PHE A 44 -22.41 -2.11 -17.09
C PHE A 44 -22.32 -1.42 -15.74
N VAL A 45 -22.69 -2.14 -14.67
CA VAL A 45 -22.74 -1.59 -13.32
C VAL A 45 -22.02 -2.51 -12.35
N LEU A 46 -21.12 -1.93 -11.56
CA LEU A 46 -20.43 -2.61 -10.47
C LEU A 46 -21.19 -2.38 -9.16
N PHE A 47 -21.53 -3.45 -8.46
CA PHE A 47 -22.22 -3.45 -7.17
C PHE A 47 -21.34 -4.04 -6.07
N LYS A 48 -21.42 -3.46 -4.87
CA LYS A 48 -20.79 -4.00 -3.66
C LYS A 48 -21.69 -3.84 -2.45
N SER A 49 -21.56 -4.76 -1.50
CA SER A 49 -22.40 -4.81 -0.29
C SER A 49 -21.70 -4.21 0.92
N LYS A 50 -22.46 -3.44 1.71
CA LYS A 50 -22.03 -2.96 3.04
C LYS A 50 -21.94 -4.08 4.08
N ASP A 51 -22.50 -5.25 3.81
CA ASP A 51 -22.59 -6.37 4.76
C ASP A 51 -21.54 -7.44 4.50
N VAL A 52 -20.66 -7.26 3.51
CA VAL A 52 -19.59 -8.20 3.19
C VAL A 52 -18.63 -8.41 4.37
N LYS A 53 -18.32 -9.67 4.67
CA LYS A 53 -17.34 -10.05 5.69
C LYS A 53 -16.44 -11.15 5.14
N LEU A 54 -15.13 -10.95 5.29
CA LEU A 54 -14.11 -11.94 4.93
C LEU A 54 -13.33 -12.36 6.16
N THR A 55 -12.76 -13.55 6.10
CA THR A 55 -11.81 -14.08 7.07
C THR A 55 -10.46 -14.32 6.40
N TYR A 56 -9.39 -14.26 7.20
CA TYR A 56 -8.08 -14.76 6.83
C TYR A 56 -7.62 -15.81 7.85
N SER A 57 -7.25 -17.00 7.38
CA SER A 57 -6.67 -18.08 8.18
C SER A 57 -5.26 -18.39 7.69
N SER A 58 -4.28 -18.29 8.59
CA SER A 58 -2.87 -18.59 8.30
C SER A 58 -2.59 -20.08 8.05
N SER A 59 -3.49 -20.95 8.54
CA SER A 59 -3.42 -22.41 8.42
C SER A 59 -4.49 -22.96 7.45
N GLY A 60 -4.17 -24.09 6.82
CA GLY A 60 -5.03 -24.78 5.85
C GLY A 60 -4.55 -24.63 4.39
N SER A 61 -5.16 -25.42 3.50
CA SER A 61 -4.94 -25.38 2.05
C SER A 61 -6.27 -25.08 1.35
N ASN A 62 -6.28 -24.05 0.51
CA ASN A 62 -7.33 -23.65 -0.45
C ASN A 62 -8.41 -22.65 0.01
N ASN A 63 -8.46 -22.23 1.28
CA ASN A 63 -9.43 -21.25 1.79
C ASN A 63 -8.81 -20.26 2.79
N GLN A 64 -7.57 -19.81 2.56
CA GLN A 64 -6.93 -18.87 3.48
C GLN A 64 -7.65 -17.53 3.49
N ILE A 65 -8.23 -17.09 2.38
CA ILE A 65 -9.13 -15.94 2.31
C ILE A 65 -10.49 -16.47 1.86
N SER A 66 -11.53 -16.21 2.64
CA SER A 66 -12.90 -16.69 2.36
C SER A 66 -13.95 -15.72 2.86
N PHE A 67 -15.14 -15.76 2.27
CA PHE A 67 -16.30 -15.08 2.83
C PHE A 67 -16.74 -15.73 4.15
N ASP A 68 -17.21 -14.93 5.10
CA ASP A 68 -17.83 -15.42 6.32
C ASP A 68 -19.31 -15.76 6.08
N SER A 69 -19.57 -17.04 5.85
CA SER A 69 -20.92 -17.57 5.64
C SER A 69 -21.78 -17.62 6.91
N THR A 70 -21.19 -17.50 8.10
CA THR A 70 -21.91 -17.75 9.37
C THR A 70 -22.87 -16.62 9.76
N SER A 71 -22.61 -15.40 9.28
CA SER A 71 -23.31 -14.18 9.70
C SER A 71 -23.90 -13.39 8.52
N GLN A 72 -24.37 -14.10 7.48
CA GLN A 72 -24.85 -13.51 6.22
C GLN A 72 -23.81 -12.58 5.53
N GLY A 73 -22.52 -12.78 5.82
CA GLY A 73 -21.41 -11.98 5.31
C GLY A 73 -20.91 -12.38 3.93
N GLU A 74 -21.42 -13.49 3.38
CA GLU A 74 -21.18 -13.96 2.01
C GLU A 74 -21.93 -13.08 1.00
N LYS A 75 -21.37 -11.89 0.80
CA LYS A 75 -21.90 -10.84 -0.07
C LYS A 75 -20.83 -10.40 -1.08
N PRO A 76 -20.47 -11.26 -2.05
CA PRO A 76 -19.49 -10.90 -3.07
C PRO A 76 -19.97 -9.69 -3.87
N SER A 77 -19.04 -8.94 -4.44
CA SER A 77 -19.34 -7.87 -5.39
C SER A 77 -19.76 -8.47 -6.74
N TYR A 78 -20.57 -7.73 -7.50
CA TYR A 78 -21.09 -8.19 -8.79
C TYR A 78 -20.91 -7.13 -9.88
N ILE A 79 -20.72 -7.60 -11.11
CA ILE A 79 -20.87 -6.78 -12.31
C ILE A 79 -22.14 -7.24 -13.01
N VAL A 80 -22.97 -6.29 -13.44
CA VAL A 80 -24.20 -6.60 -14.18
C VAL A 80 -24.27 -5.78 -15.45
N GLU A 81 -24.55 -6.47 -16.56
CA GLU A 81 -24.85 -5.87 -17.86
C GLU A 81 -26.36 -5.66 -17.96
N PHE A 82 -26.79 -4.44 -18.28
CA PHE A 82 -28.17 -4.05 -18.53
C PHE A 82 -28.34 -3.54 -19.95
N THR A 83 -29.47 -3.88 -20.57
CA THR A 83 -29.86 -3.38 -21.88
C THR A 83 -31.20 -2.65 -21.79
N ASN A 84 -31.41 -1.65 -22.67
CA ASN A 84 -32.72 -1.01 -22.80
C ASN A 84 -33.62 -1.89 -23.67
N SER A 85 -34.72 -2.37 -23.10
CA SER A 85 -35.64 -3.30 -23.78
C SER A 85 -36.74 -2.63 -24.60
N THR A 86 -36.79 -1.29 -24.64
CA THR A 86 -37.83 -0.51 -25.32
C THR A 86 -37.24 0.45 -26.35
N ASN A 87 -37.92 0.60 -27.49
CA ASN A 87 -37.58 1.62 -28.51
C ASN A 87 -38.10 3.02 -28.16
N ILE A 88 -39.07 3.12 -27.24
CA ILE A 88 -39.64 4.36 -26.72
C ILE A 88 -39.50 4.35 -25.20
N GLY A 89 -38.86 5.38 -24.64
CA GLY A 89 -38.55 5.44 -23.22
C GLY A 89 -37.40 4.52 -22.80
N ILE A 90 -37.23 4.35 -21.49
CA ILE A 90 -36.14 3.55 -20.89
C ILE A 90 -36.73 2.45 -20.02
N LYS A 91 -36.42 1.20 -20.35
CA LYS A 91 -36.76 0.04 -19.55
C LYS A 91 -35.57 -0.93 -19.49
N TRP A 92 -34.77 -0.78 -18.43
CA TRP A 92 -33.60 -1.61 -18.19
C TRP A 92 -33.99 -3.06 -17.92
N ARG A 93 -33.26 -3.99 -18.55
CA ARG A 93 -33.35 -5.43 -18.30
C ARG A 93 -31.94 -5.99 -18.12
N MET A 94 -31.77 -6.81 -17.08
CA MET A 94 -30.53 -7.55 -16.86
C MET A 94 -30.25 -8.52 -18.01
N VAL A 95 -29.01 -8.55 -18.49
CA VAL A 95 -28.50 -9.42 -19.56
C VAL A 95 -27.61 -10.51 -18.96
N LYS A 96 -26.56 -10.11 -18.23
CA LYS A 96 -25.60 -11.01 -17.57
C LYS A 96 -25.19 -10.46 -16.20
N LYS A 97 -24.84 -11.37 -15.28
CA LYS A 97 -24.41 -11.09 -13.92
C LYS A 97 -23.17 -11.92 -13.61
N TYR A 98 -22.09 -11.26 -13.22
CA TYR A 98 -20.79 -11.86 -12.94
C TYR A 98 -20.41 -11.65 -11.47
N GLN A 99 -20.08 -12.71 -10.76
CA GLN A 99 -19.63 -12.64 -9.37
C GLN A 99 -18.12 -12.41 -9.29
N LEU A 100 -17.69 -11.52 -8.40
CA LEU A 100 -16.28 -11.26 -8.10
C LEU A 100 -15.88 -11.99 -6.83
N ASP A 101 -15.19 -13.12 -7.00
CA ASP A 101 -14.79 -14.01 -5.92
C ASP A 101 -13.49 -13.57 -5.24
N VAL A 102 -13.15 -14.17 -4.09
CA VAL A 102 -11.90 -13.94 -3.37
C VAL A 102 -10.68 -14.55 -4.08
N PRO A 103 -9.47 -13.98 -3.92
CA PRO A 103 -8.23 -14.49 -4.53
C PRO A 103 -7.90 -15.93 -4.10
N ASN A 104 -7.34 -16.70 -5.03
CA ASN A 104 -6.64 -17.94 -4.71
C ASN A 104 -5.31 -17.62 -4.01
N VAL A 105 -4.92 -18.42 -3.03
CA VAL A 105 -3.68 -18.23 -2.26
C VAL A 105 -2.77 -19.45 -2.42
N SER A 106 -1.61 -19.26 -3.07
CA SER A 106 -0.59 -20.30 -3.18
C SER A 106 0.17 -20.49 -1.86
N SER A 107 0.95 -21.58 -1.75
CA SER A 107 1.78 -21.82 -0.57
C SER A 107 2.79 -20.69 -0.32
N ASP A 108 3.49 -20.24 -1.37
CA ASP A 108 4.46 -19.14 -1.26
C ASP A 108 3.81 -17.80 -0.92
N MET A 109 2.64 -17.51 -1.51
CA MET A 109 1.87 -16.31 -1.16
C MET A 109 1.47 -16.36 0.31
N ASN A 110 0.93 -17.49 0.78
CA ASN A 110 0.49 -17.63 2.17
C ASN A 110 1.64 -17.41 3.17
N GLN A 111 2.84 -17.89 2.87
CA GLN A 111 4.01 -17.66 3.74
C GLN A 111 4.34 -16.18 3.91
N VAL A 112 4.05 -15.32 2.93
CA VAL A 112 4.15 -13.87 3.08
C VAL A 112 2.94 -13.33 3.85
N LEU A 113 1.72 -13.74 3.50
CA LEU A 113 0.48 -13.23 4.11
C LEU A 113 0.36 -13.53 5.62
N GLN A 114 0.99 -14.60 6.11
CA GLN A 114 1.00 -14.99 7.53
C GLN A 114 1.51 -13.88 8.46
N GLU A 115 2.52 -13.14 7.99
CA GLU A 115 3.16 -12.05 8.72
C GLU A 115 3.04 -10.71 7.98
N LEU A 116 2.19 -10.63 6.96
CA LEU A 116 1.92 -9.37 6.26
C LEU A 116 1.16 -8.43 7.20
N ILE A 117 1.70 -7.22 7.37
CA ILE A 117 1.06 -6.14 8.13
C ILE A 117 0.80 -4.92 7.23
N LEU A 118 -0.33 -4.24 7.46
CA LEU A 118 -0.77 -3.11 6.65
C LEU A 118 -1.05 -1.88 7.52
N GLU A 119 -0.54 -0.72 7.10
CA GLU A 119 -0.79 0.57 7.76
C GLU A 119 -2.27 0.95 7.70
N GLN A 120 -2.79 1.55 8.78
CA GLN A 120 -4.13 2.15 8.78
C GLN A 120 -4.25 3.22 7.68
N PRO A 121 -5.44 3.35 7.06
CA PRO A 121 -5.61 4.22 5.90
C PRO A 121 -5.36 5.70 6.22
N LEU A 122 -4.79 6.40 5.24
CA LEU A 122 -4.72 7.86 5.23
C LEU A 122 -6.15 8.42 5.17
N THR A 123 -6.42 9.47 5.94
CA THR A 123 -7.71 10.15 5.94
C THR A 123 -7.55 11.63 5.62
N LYS A 124 -8.66 12.31 5.38
CA LYS A 124 -8.71 13.78 5.20
C LYS A 124 -8.06 14.58 6.35
N TYR A 125 -7.95 13.98 7.54
CA TYR A 125 -7.47 14.64 8.76
C TYR A 125 -6.11 14.14 9.23
N THR A 126 -5.49 13.21 8.50
CA THR A 126 -4.16 12.71 8.86
C THR A 126 -3.12 13.80 8.66
N LEU A 127 -2.33 14.07 9.70
CA LEU A 127 -1.32 15.13 9.69
C LEU A 127 0.03 14.58 9.19
N ASN A 128 0.94 15.47 8.78
CA ASN A 128 2.34 15.10 8.53
C ASN A 128 2.96 14.44 9.77
N SER A 129 2.68 14.99 10.95
CA SER A 129 3.14 14.43 12.23
C SER A 129 2.46 13.11 12.58
N SER A 130 1.24 12.83 12.10
CA SER A 130 0.59 11.52 12.25
C SER A 130 1.30 10.45 11.42
N LEU A 131 1.74 10.81 10.21
CA LEU A 131 2.47 9.92 9.30
C LEU A 131 3.90 9.64 9.78
N ALA A 132 4.55 10.65 10.38
CA ALA A 132 5.91 10.57 10.90
C ALA A 132 6.06 9.41 11.89
N LYS A 133 7.18 8.69 11.79
CA LYS A 133 7.53 7.59 12.68
C LYS A 133 8.94 7.80 13.21
N GLU A 134 9.17 7.32 14.43
CA GLU A 134 10.48 7.46 15.07
C GLU A 134 11.57 6.85 14.16
N LYS A 135 12.65 7.61 13.95
CA LYS A 135 13.77 7.20 13.10
C LYS A 135 14.38 5.87 13.58
N GLY A 136 14.70 5.01 12.61
CA GLY A 136 15.38 3.75 12.85
C GLY A 136 16.86 3.90 13.22
N LYS A 137 17.53 2.78 13.38
CA LYS A 137 18.98 2.70 13.59
C LYS A 137 19.73 3.26 12.38
N SER A 138 20.93 3.79 12.61
CA SER A 138 21.86 4.11 11.53
C SER A 138 22.55 2.86 10.98
N GLN A 139 23.09 2.94 9.76
CA GLN A 139 23.77 1.82 9.11
C GLN A 139 24.94 1.28 9.95
N VAL A 140 25.70 2.17 10.59
CA VAL A 140 26.80 1.78 11.49
C VAL A 140 26.29 1.08 12.75
N ALA A 141 25.16 1.52 13.32
CA ALA A 141 24.58 0.91 14.52
C ALA A 141 23.97 -0.47 14.26
N VAL A 142 23.58 -0.77 13.02
CA VAL A 142 23.12 -2.10 12.63
C VAL A 142 24.30 -3.05 12.46
N HIS A 143 25.34 -2.65 11.75
CA HIS A 143 26.42 -3.57 11.37
C HIS A 143 27.52 -3.66 12.43
N LEU A 144 27.82 -2.57 13.13
CA LEU A 144 28.97 -2.46 14.03
C LEU A 144 28.55 -2.18 15.48
N SER A 145 29.37 -2.63 16.42
CA SER A 145 29.22 -2.29 17.85
C SER A 145 29.98 -1.02 18.25
N ASN A 146 30.93 -0.55 17.43
CA ASN A 146 31.71 0.66 17.66
C ASN A 146 31.75 1.52 16.38
N SER A 147 31.18 2.72 16.44
CA SER A 147 31.07 3.61 15.28
C SER A 147 32.41 4.13 14.76
N ASN A 148 33.42 4.23 15.61
CA ASN A 148 34.76 4.74 15.23
C ASN A 148 35.52 3.78 14.29
N GLN A 149 35.03 2.56 14.09
CA GLN A 149 35.68 1.53 13.27
C GLN A 149 35.04 1.38 11.88
N TRP A 150 34.18 2.31 11.47
CA TRP A 150 33.49 2.25 10.17
C TRP A 150 34.44 2.00 8.99
N ASN A 151 35.48 2.83 8.86
CA ASN A 151 36.39 2.75 7.71
C ASN A 151 37.18 1.44 7.66
N SER A 152 37.49 0.83 8.82
CA SER A 152 38.24 -0.42 8.89
C SER A 152 37.37 -1.67 8.80
N GLN A 153 36.06 -1.57 9.08
CA GLN A 153 35.16 -2.74 9.15
C GLN A 153 34.09 -2.80 8.05
N ARG A 154 33.72 -1.68 7.41
CA ARG A 154 32.63 -1.64 6.40
C ARG A 154 32.80 -2.68 5.27
N ASN A 155 34.04 -3.00 4.91
CA ASN A 155 34.36 -3.99 3.88
C ASN A 155 33.90 -5.40 4.25
N GLN A 156 33.93 -5.78 5.54
CA GLN A 156 33.51 -7.09 6.04
C GLN A 156 31.97 -7.29 5.98
N HIS A 157 31.23 -6.20 5.73
CA HIS A 157 29.78 -6.17 5.67
C HIS A 157 29.25 -5.84 4.26
N GLY A 158 30.11 -5.89 3.23
CA GLY A 158 29.70 -5.58 1.85
C GLY A 158 29.41 -4.09 1.62
N LEU A 159 29.93 -3.21 2.48
CA LEU A 159 29.75 -1.75 2.44
C LEU A 159 31.06 -1.05 2.04
N ASN A 160 31.81 -1.64 1.10
CA ASN A 160 33.07 -1.11 0.63
C ASN A 160 32.89 0.35 0.17
N ASN A 161 33.78 1.23 0.62
CA ASN A 161 33.81 2.66 0.27
C ASN A 161 32.54 3.48 0.60
N ASN A 162 31.56 2.89 1.30
CA ASN A 162 30.34 3.60 1.66
C ASN A 162 30.66 4.79 2.59
N PRO A 163 30.26 6.03 2.23
CA PRO A 163 30.61 7.23 2.99
C PRO A 163 29.63 7.55 4.13
N SER A 164 28.59 6.73 4.32
CA SER A 164 27.39 7.14 5.07
C SER A 164 27.07 6.23 6.27
N PRO A 165 27.95 6.15 7.28
CA PRO A 165 27.70 5.34 8.48
C PRO A 165 26.41 5.74 9.21
N ASN A 166 26.02 7.01 9.09
CA ASN A 166 24.86 7.59 9.77
C ASN A 166 23.57 7.55 8.94
N ALA A 167 23.59 6.98 7.72
CA ALA A 167 22.38 6.80 6.92
C ALA A 167 21.37 5.94 7.69
N SER A 168 20.11 6.37 7.67
CA SER A 168 19.03 5.66 8.37
C SER A 168 18.73 4.33 7.70
N THR A 169 18.43 3.32 8.52
CA THR A 169 18.00 2.00 8.04
C THR A 169 16.48 1.85 7.98
N GLY A 170 15.72 2.87 8.39
CA GLY A 170 14.26 2.92 8.26
C GLY A 170 13.59 3.61 9.44
N PHE A 171 12.50 3.04 9.94
CA PHE A 171 11.66 3.63 10.99
C PHE A 171 11.12 2.57 11.95
N LYS A 172 10.92 2.94 13.21
CA LYS A 172 10.42 2.02 14.24
C LYS A 172 8.91 1.77 14.07
N LEU A 173 8.48 0.58 14.46
CA LEU A 173 7.10 0.11 14.41
C LEU A 173 6.50 -0.09 15.82
N THR A 174 7.15 0.47 16.85
CA THR A 174 6.67 0.45 18.25
C THR A 174 5.76 1.64 18.59
N THR A 175 5.79 2.69 17.77
CA THR A 175 4.98 3.90 17.86
C THR A 175 4.34 4.22 16.49
N GLY A 176 3.50 5.25 16.45
CA GLY A 176 2.91 5.75 15.22
C GLY A 176 1.66 5.00 14.77
N ASN A 177 1.28 5.27 13.52
CA ASN A 177 0.13 4.67 12.85
C ASN A 177 0.08 3.16 12.99
N ALA A 178 -1.11 2.62 13.27
CA ALA A 178 -1.33 1.20 13.44
C ALA A 178 -0.98 0.40 12.18
N TYR A 179 -0.17 -0.65 12.34
CA TYR A 179 -0.01 -1.70 11.35
C TYR A 179 -0.72 -2.96 11.84
N ARG A 180 -1.51 -3.60 10.99
CA ARG A 180 -2.38 -4.73 11.36
C ARG A 180 -2.26 -5.88 10.39
N LYS A 181 -2.34 -7.10 10.91
CA LYS A 181 -2.45 -8.31 10.08
C LYS A 181 -3.79 -8.34 9.34
N LEU A 182 -3.90 -9.16 8.30
CA LEU A 182 -5.13 -9.34 7.50
C LEU A 182 -6.36 -9.69 8.36
N SER A 183 -6.18 -10.48 9.42
CA SER A 183 -7.24 -10.92 10.34
C SER A 183 -7.54 -9.94 11.47
N GLU A 184 -6.70 -8.91 11.67
CA GLU A 184 -6.90 -7.89 12.71
C GLU A 184 -7.67 -6.69 12.15
N SER A 185 -8.10 -5.77 13.03
CA SER A 185 -8.83 -4.55 12.66
C SER A 185 -8.02 -3.29 12.95
N TRP A 186 -8.14 -2.28 12.08
CA TRP A 186 -7.58 -0.95 12.33
C TRP A 186 -8.40 -0.17 13.38
N PRO A 187 -7.74 0.69 14.19
CA PRO A 187 -8.43 1.58 15.11
C PRO A 187 -9.09 2.77 14.38
N ILE A 188 -10.08 3.40 15.02
CA ILE A 188 -10.64 4.69 14.57
C ILE A 188 -9.78 5.90 14.96
N TYR A 189 -8.75 5.67 15.77
CA TYR A 189 -7.89 6.70 16.33
C TYR A 189 -6.61 6.83 15.49
N GLN A 190 -6.17 8.07 15.26
CA GLN A 190 -4.88 8.36 14.64
C GLN A 190 -4.03 9.20 15.60
N PRO A 191 -2.73 8.91 15.79
CA PRO A 191 -1.87 9.75 16.62
C PRO A 191 -1.71 11.14 16.00
N ILE A 192 -1.68 12.19 16.81
CA ILE A 192 -1.35 13.55 16.34
C ILE A 192 0.15 13.64 16.01
N ASP A 193 0.99 13.04 16.86
CA ASP A 193 2.44 12.91 16.64
C ASP A 193 2.82 11.42 16.71
N GLY A 194 2.96 10.79 15.55
CA GLY A 194 3.30 9.37 15.39
C GLY A 194 4.72 9.01 15.83
N THR A 195 5.58 9.99 16.09
CA THR A 195 6.90 9.72 16.69
C THR A 195 6.78 9.40 18.19
N LYS A 196 5.67 9.76 18.83
CA LYS A 196 5.45 9.62 20.28
C LYS A 196 4.21 8.80 20.65
N GLN A 197 3.08 9.08 19.99
CA GLN A 197 1.81 8.40 20.21
C GLN A 197 1.63 7.23 19.25
N GLY A 198 0.62 6.39 19.52
CA GLY A 198 0.34 5.19 18.74
C GLY A 198 1.23 4.02 19.13
N LYS A 199 0.96 2.86 18.53
CA LYS A 199 1.60 1.59 18.86
C LYS A 199 2.13 0.83 17.66
N GLY A 200 2.12 1.44 16.47
CA GLY A 200 2.62 0.79 15.27
C GLY A 200 2.03 -0.60 15.07
N LYS A 201 2.89 -1.62 14.97
CA LYS A 201 2.50 -3.02 14.79
C LYS A 201 2.12 -3.75 16.09
N ASP A 202 2.32 -3.15 17.27
CA ASP A 202 2.04 -3.77 18.56
C ASP A 202 0.53 -3.72 18.88
N SER A 203 -0.22 -4.65 18.27
CA SER A 203 -1.67 -4.78 18.46
C SER A 203 -2.03 -5.10 19.92
N SER A 204 -1.17 -5.83 20.63
CA SER A 204 -1.38 -6.20 22.04
C SER A 204 -1.21 -4.99 22.97
N GLY A 205 -0.14 -4.22 22.81
CA GLY A 205 0.05 -2.97 23.54
C GLY A 205 -1.00 -1.90 23.19
N TRP A 206 -1.54 -1.92 21.97
CA TRP A 206 -2.65 -1.05 21.58
C TRP A 206 -3.94 -1.33 22.37
N ASN A 207 -4.28 -2.60 22.61
CA ASN A 207 -5.48 -2.95 23.35
C ASN A 207 -5.47 -2.34 24.78
N SER A 208 -4.29 -2.17 25.37
CA SER A 208 -4.11 -1.48 26.65
C SER A 208 -4.12 0.06 26.53
N GLU A 209 -3.67 0.61 25.39
CA GLU A 209 -3.65 2.07 25.11
C GLU A 209 -5.02 2.60 24.64
N GLN A 210 -5.90 1.72 24.15
CA GLN A 210 -7.16 2.10 23.52
C GLN A 210 -8.05 2.95 24.43
N SER A 211 -8.09 2.68 25.74
CA SER A 211 -8.86 3.49 26.69
C SER A 211 -8.30 4.91 26.83
N THR A 212 -6.97 5.08 26.75
CA THR A 212 -6.32 6.39 26.75
C THR A 212 -6.70 7.18 25.50
N ALA A 213 -6.67 6.53 24.33
CA ALA A 213 -7.08 7.16 23.07
C ALA A 213 -8.58 7.52 23.06
N ALA A 214 -9.43 6.65 23.61
CA ALA A 214 -10.86 6.90 23.73
C ALA A 214 -11.20 8.03 24.71
N GLY A 215 -10.44 8.16 25.81
CA GLY A 215 -10.57 9.27 26.76
C GLY A 215 -10.11 10.61 26.21
N ASP A 216 -9.05 10.63 25.39
CA ASP A 216 -8.55 11.86 24.75
C ASP A 216 -9.43 12.29 23.57
N ALA A 217 -9.87 11.34 22.73
CA ALA A 217 -10.59 11.59 21.48
C ALA A 217 -11.91 10.80 21.40
N PRO A 218 -12.88 11.04 22.30
CA PRO A 218 -14.13 10.30 22.36
C PRO A 218 -14.93 10.41 21.06
N LEU A 219 -15.75 9.39 20.78
CA LEU A 219 -16.80 9.52 19.77
C LEU A 219 -17.83 10.54 20.24
N VAL A 220 -18.31 11.37 19.33
CA VAL A 220 -19.42 12.29 19.60
C VAL A 220 -20.66 11.47 19.98
N SER A 221 -21.20 11.71 21.18
CA SER A 221 -22.51 11.23 21.60
C SER A 221 -23.48 12.41 21.70
N GLU A 222 -24.78 12.16 21.52
CA GLU A 222 -25.85 13.18 21.54
C GLU A 222 -25.92 14.00 22.86
N GLY A 223 -25.22 13.57 23.91
CA GLY A 223 -25.09 14.26 25.20
C GLY A 223 -23.83 15.12 25.37
N GLY A 224 -23.00 15.31 24.34
CA GLY A 224 -21.85 16.21 24.38
C GLY A 224 -20.62 15.65 25.11
N ALA A 225 -20.09 14.51 24.66
CA ALA A 225 -18.78 14.04 25.12
C ALA A 225 -17.70 15.07 24.74
N SER A 226 -17.11 15.73 25.74
CA SER A 226 -15.98 16.67 25.56
C SER A 226 -14.66 15.89 25.59
N GLY A 227 -13.95 15.90 24.47
CA GLY A 227 -12.59 15.36 24.35
C GLY A 227 -11.52 16.45 24.45
N THR A 228 -10.30 16.06 24.78
CA THR A 228 -9.14 16.96 24.79
C THR A 228 -8.42 17.02 23.45
N PHE A 229 -8.40 15.92 22.68
CA PHE A 229 -7.75 15.81 21.37
C PHE A 229 -6.28 16.30 21.37
N ASN A 230 -5.55 16.00 22.44
CA ASN A 230 -4.15 16.42 22.59
C ASN A 230 -3.17 15.38 22.06
N LYS A 231 -3.59 14.12 21.92
CA LYS A 231 -2.73 12.98 21.56
C LYS A 231 -3.24 12.24 20.34
N TYR A 232 -4.55 12.11 20.21
CA TYR A 232 -5.20 11.35 19.16
C TYR A 232 -6.31 12.14 18.48
N LEU A 233 -6.53 11.84 17.21
CA LEU A 233 -7.68 12.24 16.43
C LEU A 233 -8.65 11.06 16.35
N ASN A 234 -9.95 11.32 16.55
CA ASN A 234 -10.99 10.35 16.21
C ASN A 234 -11.38 10.55 14.75
N THR A 235 -11.20 9.53 13.92
CA THR A 235 -11.41 9.62 12.47
C THR A 235 -12.50 8.68 11.97
N LYS A 236 -13.38 8.15 12.84
CA LYS A 236 -14.43 7.20 12.43
C LYS A 236 -15.25 7.68 11.23
N GLN A 237 -15.77 8.90 11.27
CA GLN A 237 -16.58 9.45 10.17
C GLN A 237 -15.77 9.64 8.88
N ALA A 238 -14.48 9.98 9.00
CA ALA A 238 -13.58 10.09 7.86
C ALA A 238 -13.24 8.72 7.26
N LEU A 239 -13.13 7.68 8.10
CA LEU A 239 -12.96 6.29 7.67
C LEU A 239 -14.23 5.79 6.95
N GLU A 240 -15.42 6.07 7.49
CA GLU A 240 -16.69 5.73 6.83
C GLU A 240 -16.84 6.41 5.47
N SER A 241 -16.40 7.67 5.33
CA SER A 241 -16.53 8.41 4.07
C SER A 241 -15.61 7.89 2.95
N ILE A 242 -14.47 7.30 3.29
CA ILE A 242 -13.58 6.61 2.33
C ILE A 242 -13.93 5.13 2.14
N GLY A 243 -15.00 4.64 2.81
CA GLY A 243 -15.55 3.31 2.59
C GLY A 243 -15.07 2.22 3.56
N ILE A 244 -14.52 2.57 4.73
CA ILE A 244 -14.25 1.59 5.79
C ILE A 244 -15.56 1.08 6.38
N LEU A 245 -15.69 -0.24 6.46
CA LEU A 245 -16.87 -0.93 7.01
C LEU A 245 -16.71 -1.17 8.52
N PHE A 246 -17.81 -1.01 9.25
CA PHE A 246 -17.84 -1.13 10.71
C PHE A 246 -18.90 -2.11 11.17
N ASP A 247 -18.60 -2.83 12.25
CA ASP A 247 -19.57 -3.54 13.07
C ASP A 247 -19.71 -2.74 14.39
N GLY A 248 -20.74 -1.88 14.45
CA GLY A 248 -20.87 -0.88 15.50
C GLY A 248 -19.79 0.21 15.39
N THR A 249 -18.90 0.30 16.38
CA THR A 249 -17.77 1.26 16.39
C THR A 249 -16.44 0.63 15.97
N MET A 250 -16.39 -0.69 15.83
CA MET A 250 -15.18 -1.43 15.46
C MET A 250 -15.12 -1.62 13.94
N ALA A 251 -14.00 -1.24 13.32
CA ALA A 251 -13.80 -1.52 11.91
C ALA A 251 -13.73 -3.04 11.70
N ARG A 252 -14.32 -3.54 10.60
CA ARG A 252 -14.09 -4.94 10.16
C ARG A 252 -12.60 -5.15 9.87
N ASN A 253 -12.18 -6.41 9.89
CA ASN A 253 -10.79 -6.79 9.69
C ASN A 253 -10.21 -6.27 8.36
N VAL A 254 -8.89 -6.16 8.29
CA VAL A 254 -8.18 -5.59 7.14
C VAL A 254 -8.55 -6.30 5.85
N ILE A 255 -8.65 -7.63 5.82
CA ILE A 255 -8.98 -8.37 4.60
C ILE A 255 -10.37 -8.01 4.04
N THR A 256 -11.35 -7.73 4.90
CA THR A 256 -12.67 -7.24 4.47
C THR A 256 -12.57 -5.85 3.84
N GLN A 257 -11.79 -4.95 4.46
CA GLN A 257 -11.60 -3.59 3.93
C GLN A 257 -10.90 -3.62 2.57
N LEU A 258 -9.86 -4.44 2.42
CA LEU A 258 -9.14 -4.63 1.16
C LEU A 258 -10.07 -5.13 0.06
N TYR A 259 -10.91 -6.13 0.34
CA TYR A 259 -11.88 -6.63 -0.63
C TYR A 259 -12.88 -5.54 -1.04
N TYR A 260 -13.53 -4.88 -0.08
CA TYR A 260 -14.53 -3.84 -0.36
C TYR A 260 -13.96 -2.62 -1.10
N ALA A 261 -12.70 -2.28 -0.84
CA ALA A 261 -11.97 -1.22 -1.54
C ALA A 261 -11.49 -1.66 -2.94
N SER A 262 -11.18 -2.95 -3.14
CA SER A 262 -10.68 -3.50 -4.41
C SER A 262 -11.74 -3.60 -5.50
N THR A 263 -13.03 -3.55 -5.16
CA THR A 263 -14.15 -3.62 -6.11
C THR A 263 -14.78 -2.24 -6.33
N SER A 264 -13.99 -1.28 -6.81
CA SER A 264 -14.36 0.15 -6.79
C SER A 264 -14.44 0.86 -8.14
N LYS A 265 -13.76 0.35 -9.17
CA LYS A 265 -13.70 0.93 -10.52
C LYS A 265 -13.88 -0.16 -11.57
N LEU A 266 -14.52 0.18 -12.68
CA LEU A 266 -14.91 -0.76 -13.74
C LEU A 266 -14.54 -0.22 -15.12
N ALA A 267 -13.91 -1.04 -15.96
CA ALA A 267 -13.72 -0.78 -17.39
C ALA A 267 -14.15 -2.01 -18.22
N VAL A 268 -14.65 -1.77 -19.44
CA VAL A 268 -15.26 -2.81 -20.28
C VAL A 268 -14.70 -2.76 -21.69
N THR A 269 -14.19 -3.89 -22.15
CA THR A 269 -13.73 -4.12 -23.52
C THR A 269 -14.66 -5.10 -24.24
N ASN A 270 -14.38 -5.40 -25.51
CA ASN A 270 -15.16 -6.35 -26.29
C ASN A 270 -15.18 -7.74 -25.65
N ASN A 271 -14.04 -8.17 -25.10
CA ASN A 271 -13.86 -9.51 -24.54
C ASN A 271 -13.83 -9.54 -23.01
N HIS A 272 -13.39 -8.47 -22.35
CA HIS A 272 -13.14 -8.48 -20.92
C HIS A 272 -13.90 -7.39 -20.19
N ILE A 273 -14.10 -7.63 -18.90
CA ILE A 273 -14.47 -6.62 -17.93
C ILE A 273 -13.39 -6.61 -16.85
N VAL A 274 -12.82 -5.45 -16.55
CA VAL A 274 -11.75 -5.32 -15.56
C VAL A 274 -12.20 -4.47 -14.40
N VAL A 275 -11.92 -4.95 -13.18
CA VAL A 275 -12.26 -4.27 -11.93
C VAL A 275 -11.00 -4.05 -11.11
N MET A 276 -10.82 -2.81 -10.68
CA MET A 276 -9.73 -2.38 -9.81
C MET A 276 -10.27 -1.61 -8.59
N GLY A 277 -9.39 -1.38 -7.62
CA GLY A 277 -9.77 -0.66 -6.40
C GLY A 277 -9.85 0.85 -6.57
N ASN A 278 -9.93 1.53 -5.43
CA ASN A 278 -9.96 2.99 -5.33
C ASN A 278 -8.58 3.58 -4.97
N SER A 279 -8.54 4.90 -4.85
CA SER A 279 -7.33 5.67 -4.54
C SER A 279 -7.10 5.89 -3.03
N PHE A 280 -7.98 5.42 -2.16
CA PHE A 280 -7.90 5.64 -0.71
C PHE A 280 -7.16 4.52 0.01
N LEU A 281 -7.31 3.27 -0.44
CA LEU A 281 -6.65 2.10 0.14
C LEU A 281 -5.84 1.34 -0.92
N PRO A 282 -4.69 0.75 -0.55
CA PRO A 282 -3.94 -0.11 -1.45
C PRO A 282 -4.76 -1.31 -1.93
N SER A 283 -4.69 -1.59 -3.22
CA SER A 283 -5.26 -2.79 -3.84
C SER A 283 -4.17 -3.83 -4.07
N LEU A 284 -4.35 -5.05 -3.57
CA LEU A 284 -3.39 -6.14 -3.72
C LEU A 284 -3.67 -7.02 -4.95
N TRP A 285 -4.86 -6.87 -5.54
CA TRP A 285 -5.32 -7.65 -6.69
C TRP A 285 -6.30 -6.86 -7.55
N TYR A 286 -6.59 -7.37 -8.74
CA TYR A 286 -7.59 -6.87 -9.69
C TYR A 286 -8.30 -8.04 -10.39
N TRP A 287 -9.51 -7.83 -10.91
CA TRP A 287 -10.24 -8.87 -11.66
C TRP A 287 -10.14 -8.64 -13.16
N VAL A 288 -9.95 -9.71 -13.92
CA VAL A 288 -10.19 -9.77 -15.35
C VAL A 288 -11.27 -10.82 -15.57
N VAL A 289 -12.46 -10.37 -15.96
CA VAL A 289 -13.65 -11.21 -16.18
C VAL A 289 -13.86 -11.38 -17.66
N GLU A 290 -13.87 -12.62 -18.13
CA GLU A 290 -14.23 -12.96 -19.50
C GLU A 290 -15.73 -12.71 -19.74
N ARG A 291 -16.09 -11.90 -20.73
CA ARG A 291 -17.50 -11.64 -21.08
C ARG A 291 -18.21 -12.87 -21.64
N SER A 292 -17.45 -13.87 -22.07
CA SER A 292 -17.98 -15.17 -22.50
C SER A 292 -18.35 -16.09 -21.34
N ALA A 293 -17.95 -15.75 -20.11
CA ALA A 293 -18.24 -16.57 -18.93
C ALA A 293 -19.75 -16.82 -18.77
N THR A 294 -20.09 -18.03 -18.32
CA THR A 294 -21.48 -18.46 -18.13
C THR A 294 -22.15 -17.66 -17.02
N THR A 295 -23.48 -17.55 -17.06
CA THR A 295 -24.25 -17.01 -15.94
C THR A 295 -23.87 -17.75 -14.65
N ASP A 296 -23.66 -16.99 -13.57
CA ASP A 296 -23.26 -17.46 -12.25
C ASP A 296 -21.80 -17.98 -12.12
N SER A 297 -20.93 -17.68 -13.08
CA SER A 297 -19.49 -17.96 -12.94
C SER A 297 -18.84 -17.09 -11.86
N SER A 298 -18.05 -17.71 -10.98
CA SER A 298 -17.24 -17.04 -9.98
C SER A 298 -15.89 -16.63 -10.56
N SER A 299 -15.65 -15.32 -10.73
CA SER A 299 -14.41 -14.80 -11.32
C SER A 299 -13.36 -14.53 -10.24
N LYS A 300 -12.18 -15.14 -10.38
CA LYS A 300 -11.07 -14.98 -9.45
C LYS A 300 -10.17 -13.79 -9.85
N PRO A 301 -9.62 -13.03 -8.89
CA PRO A 301 -8.71 -11.94 -9.19
C PRO A 301 -7.26 -12.40 -9.38
N THR A 302 -6.45 -11.52 -9.98
CA THR A 302 -5.00 -11.65 -10.16
C THR A 302 -4.27 -10.75 -9.17
N TRP A 303 -3.27 -11.29 -8.47
CA TRP A 303 -2.43 -10.54 -7.54
C TRP A 303 -1.48 -9.59 -8.28
N PHE A 304 -1.32 -8.37 -7.78
CA PHE A 304 -0.30 -7.43 -8.29
C PHE A 304 1.12 -7.94 -8.08
N ALA A 305 1.37 -8.68 -6.98
CA ALA A 305 2.62 -9.37 -6.71
C ALA A 305 3.07 -10.34 -7.84
N ASN A 306 2.15 -10.78 -8.70
CA ASN A 306 2.41 -11.64 -9.86
C ASN A 306 2.39 -10.89 -11.20
N THR A 307 2.10 -9.58 -11.20
CA THR A 307 1.97 -8.75 -12.41
C THR A 307 3.23 -7.92 -12.58
N ASN A 308 4.20 -8.44 -13.35
CA ASN A 308 5.42 -7.70 -13.64
C ASN A 308 5.11 -6.52 -14.56
N LEU A 309 5.30 -5.30 -14.05
CA LEU A 309 5.24 -4.09 -14.85
C LEU A 309 6.63 -3.77 -15.41
N ASP A 310 6.64 -3.15 -16.59
CA ASP A 310 7.78 -2.38 -17.04
C ASP A 310 7.78 -1.03 -16.30
N TRP A 311 8.85 -0.76 -15.55
CA TRP A 311 9.02 0.46 -14.76
C TRP A 311 9.73 1.58 -15.54
N GLY A 312 10.05 1.36 -16.82
CA GLY A 312 10.87 2.22 -17.68
C GLY A 312 12.23 1.59 -17.97
N GLU A 313 12.99 1.26 -16.91
CA GLU A 313 14.28 0.57 -16.98
C GLU A 313 14.37 -0.53 -15.91
N ASP A 314 15.13 -1.60 -16.18
CA ASP A 314 15.31 -2.73 -15.25
C ASP A 314 15.81 -2.29 -13.86
N LYS A 315 16.67 -1.27 -13.80
CA LYS A 315 17.15 -0.74 -12.51
C LYS A 315 16.03 -0.11 -11.69
N GLN A 316 15.05 0.54 -12.30
CA GLN A 316 13.89 1.09 -11.59
C GLN A 316 13.06 -0.03 -10.94
N LYS A 317 12.90 -1.17 -11.63
CA LYS A 317 12.29 -2.37 -11.06
C LYS A 317 13.11 -2.92 -9.89
N GLN A 318 14.43 -3.00 -10.05
CA GLN A 318 15.32 -3.47 -8.98
C GLN A 318 15.29 -2.57 -7.74
N PHE A 319 15.23 -1.24 -7.89
CA PHE A 319 15.07 -0.31 -6.77
C PHE A 319 13.83 -0.61 -5.93
N VAL A 320 12.71 -0.90 -6.60
CA VAL A 320 11.47 -1.30 -5.92
C VAL A 320 11.66 -2.65 -5.23
N GLU A 321 12.11 -3.66 -5.97
CA GLU A 321 12.18 -5.06 -5.51
C GLU A 321 13.20 -5.27 -4.39
N ASN A 322 14.38 -4.64 -4.46
CA ASN A 322 15.43 -4.75 -3.45
C ASN A 322 14.99 -4.21 -2.08
N GLN A 323 14.05 -3.26 -2.06
CA GLN A 323 13.51 -2.71 -0.81
C GLN A 323 12.27 -3.46 -0.30
N LEU A 324 11.62 -4.32 -1.10
CA LEU A 324 10.46 -5.11 -0.67
C LEU A 324 10.77 -6.08 0.48
N GLY A 325 12.04 -6.46 0.66
CA GLY A 325 12.48 -7.26 1.80
C GLY A 325 13.85 -7.92 1.61
N TYR A 326 14.29 -8.62 2.64
CA TYR A 326 15.59 -9.30 2.65
C TYR A 326 15.51 -10.63 1.93
N LYS A 327 16.35 -10.83 0.90
CA LYS A 327 16.46 -12.08 0.16
C LYS A 327 17.74 -12.82 0.56
N GLU A 328 17.56 -13.90 1.32
CA GLU A 328 18.66 -14.76 1.76
C GLU A 328 18.14 -16.19 1.94
N THR A 329 18.97 -17.17 1.58
CA THR A 329 18.58 -18.59 1.58
C THR A 329 18.80 -19.28 2.92
N THR A 330 19.55 -18.65 3.82
CA THR A 330 19.98 -19.25 5.09
C THR A 330 19.03 -18.99 6.27
N SER A 331 18.06 -18.08 6.14
CA SER A 331 17.11 -17.80 7.22
C SER A 331 15.88 -18.71 7.15
N THR A 332 15.57 -19.38 8.25
CA THR A 332 14.36 -20.21 8.37
C THR A 332 13.20 -19.34 8.87
N ASN A 333 12.16 -19.16 8.06
CA ASN A 333 10.97 -18.32 8.31
C ASN A 333 11.10 -16.81 8.05
N SER A 334 12.09 -16.36 7.26
CA SER A 334 12.15 -14.97 6.77
C SER A 334 11.45 -14.82 5.41
N HIS A 335 10.12 -14.86 5.43
CA HIS A 335 9.29 -14.80 4.23
C HIS A 335 8.73 -13.39 4.02
N ASN A 336 9.09 -12.78 2.88
CA ASN A 336 8.65 -11.48 2.41
C ASN A 336 8.49 -11.54 0.88
N PHE A 337 7.89 -10.52 0.27
CA PHE A 337 7.66 -10.50 -1.18
C PHE A 337 8.95 -10.71 -1.99
N HIS A 338 10.05 -10.05 -1.63
CA HIS A 338 11.32 -10.20 -2.33
C HIS A 338 11.93 -11.60 -2.19
N SER A 339 11.93 -12.16 -0.97
CA SER A 339 12.49 -13.51 -0.72
C SER A 339 11.68 -14.63 -1.38
N LYS A 340 10.39 -14.37 -1.65
CA LYS A 340 9.51 -15.22 -2.45
C LYS A 340 9.44 -14.88 -3.93
N SER A 341 10.31 -13.99 -4.41
CA SER A 341 10.41 -13.59 -5.82
C SER A 341 9.11 -13.03 -6.41
N PHE A 342 8.32 -12.36 -5.58
CA PHE A 342 7.20 -11.52 -6.01
C PHE A 342 7.69 -10.11 -6.36
N THR A 343 6.93 -9.40 -7.19
CA THR A 343 7.16 -7.98 -7.49
C THR A 343 6.31 -7.07 -6.58
N GLN A 344 6.20 -5.79 -6.91
CA GLN A 344 5.40 -4.80 -6.16
C GLN A 344 3.98 -5.33 -5.85
N PRO A 345 3.59 -5.44 -4.57
CA PRO A 345 2.39 -6.17 -4.18
C PRO A 345 1.12 -5.34 -4.17
N ALA A 346 1.19 -4.00 -4.16
CA ALA A 346 0.00 -3.16 -4.01
C ALA A 346 0.13 -1.77 -4.65
N TYR A 347 -1.01 -1.24 -5.09
CA TYR A 347 -1.12 0.08 -5.72
C TYR A 347 -2.32 0.86 -5.18
N LEU A 348 -2.16 2.18 -5.06
CA LEU A 348 -3.24 3.14 -4.86
C LEU A 348 -3.75 3.54 -6.24
N ILE A 349 -4.82 2.90 -6.71
CA ILE A 349 -5.30 3.01 -8.09
C ILE A 349 -6.03 4.33 -8.30
N SER A 350 -5.60 5.13 -9.27
CA SER A 350 -6.27 6.37 -9.66
C SER A 350 -7.59 6.08 -10.38
N GLY A 351 -7.56 5.11 -11.30
CA GLY A 351 -8.71 4.70 -12.08
C GLY A 351 -8.30 3.72 -13.18
N ILE A 352 -9.31 3.22 -13.89
CA ILE A 352 -9.17 2.37 -15.07
C ILE A 352 -10.21 2.80 -16.10
N ASP A 353 -9.83 2.80 -17.37
CA ASP A 353 -10.72 3.09 -18.49
C ASP A 353 -10.33 2.25 -19.71
N SER A 354 -11.14 2.30 -20.77
CA SER A 354 -10.94 1.56 -22.01
C SER A 354 -11.06 2.45 -23.25
N VAL A 355 -10.10 2.33 -24.17
CA VAL A 355 -10.14 3.00 -25.48
C VAL A 355 -9.70 1.99 -26.55
N ASN A 356 -10.49 1.83 -27.60
CA ASN A 356 -10.18 0.94 -28.72
C ASN A 356 -9.76 -0.48 -28.28
N ASP A 357 -10.53 -1.07 -27.36
CA ASP A 357 -10.28 -2.42 -26.81
C ASP A 357 -9.01 -2.56 -25.95
N GLN A 358 -8.31 -1.45 -25.69
CA GLN A 358 -7.18 -1.38 -24.76
C GLN A 358 -7.65 -0.85 -23.41
N LEU A 359 -7.06 -1.38 -22.34
CA LEU A 359 -7.27 -0.89 -20.98
C LEU A 359 -6.15 0.06 -20.59
N ILE A 360 -6.51 1.18 -19.98
CA ILE A 360 -5.58 2.17 -19.46
C ILE A 360 -5.80 2.24 -17.96
N PHE A 361 -4.76 2.03 -17.17
CA PHE A 361 -4.79 2.23 -15.72
C PHE A 361 -3.64 3.13 -15.28
N SER A 362 -3.82 3.79 -14.15
CA SER A 362 -2.75 4.53 -13.48
C SER A 362 -2.95 4.48 -11.97
N GLY A 363 -1.89 4.78 -11.23
CA GLY A 363 -1.92 4.79 -9.78
C GLY A 363 -0.54 5.04 -9.21
N PHE A 364 -0.49 5.28 -7.91
CA PHE A 364 0.77 5.29 -7.19
C PHE A 364 1.10 3.88 -6.72
N LYS A 365 2.38 3.51 -6.79
CA LYS A 365 2.93 2.39 -6.03
C LYS A 365 2.65 2.65 -4.54
N ALA A 366 1.98 1.73 -3.85
CA ALA A 366 1.87 1.82 -2.40
C ALA A 366 3.22 1.40 -1.77
N GLY A 367 3.70 2.16 -0.80
CA GLY A 367 5.00 1.87 -0.19
C GLY A 367 5.02 0.47 0.42
N SER A 368 6.02 -0.35 0.10
CA SER A 368 6.16 -1.69 0.67
C SER A 368 7.63 -1.96 0.92
N VAL A 369 7.92 -2.47 2.12
CA VAL A 369 9.27 -2.77 2.58
C VAL A 369 9.30 -3.99 3.50
N GLY A 370 10.50 -4.51 3.75
CA GLY A 370 10.72 -5.51 4.78
C GLY A 370 10.65 -4.90 6.19
N TYR A 371 10.27 -5.68 7.21
CA TYR A 371 10.39 -5.31 8.61
C TYR A 371 10.87 -6.49 9.45
N ASP A 372 11.56 -6.18 10.53
CA ASP A 372 12.12 -7.19 11.43
C ASP A 372 11.11 -7.58 12.53
N SER A 373 10.69 -8.85 12.50
CA SER A 373 9.80 -9.45 13.50
C SER A 373 10.54 -10.30 14.55
N SER A 374 11.88 -10.27 14.54
CA SER A 374 12.72 -11.02 15.47
C SER A 374 12.62 -10.49 16.90
N SER A 375 13.02 -11.32 17.88
CA SER A 375 12.96 -10.95 19.30
C SER A 375 14.22 -10.26 19.84
N SER A 376 15.37 -10.37 19.16
CA SER A 376 16.69 -9.99 19.71
C SER A 376 17.74 -9.55 18.67
N THR A 377 17.34 -8.85 17.61
CA THR A 377 18.24 -8.30 16.57
C THR A 377 18.46 -6.81 16.75
N GLN A 378 19.46 -6.22 16.07
CA GLN A 378 19.68 -4.77 16.12
C GLN A 378 18.51 -3.95 15.55
N THR A 379 17.81 -4.54 14.58
CA THR A 379 16.70 -3.95 13.83
C THR A 379 15.33 -4.38 14.31
N LYS A 380 15.24 -5.07 15.45
CA LYS A 380 13.97 -5.51 16.03
C LYS A 380 12.90 -4.41 16.02
N ASP A 381 11.68 -4.80 15.64
CA ASP A 381 10.51 -3.92 15.60
C ASP A 381 10.72 -2.67 14.72
N GLN A 382 11.51 -2.79 13.66
CA GLN A 382 11.84 -1.72 12.72
C GLN A 382 11.50 -2.15 11.28
N ALA A 383 10.94 -1.21 10.52
CA ALA A 383 10.87 -1.30 9.07
C ALA A 383 12.24 -0.97 8.45
N LEU A 384 12.59 -1.65 7.36
CA LEU A 384 13.87 -1.53 6.68
C LEU A 384 13.68 -0.78 5.36
N ALA A 385 13.83 0.53 5.42
CA ALA A 385 13.53 1.45 4.33
C ALA A 385 14.60 2.55 4.25
N TRP A 386 14.85 3.08 3.06
CA TRP A 386 15.84 4.14 2.85
C TRP A 386 15.51 4.99 1.62
N SER A 387 16.10 6.19 1.57
CA SER A 387 16.05 7.07 0.40
C SER A 387 16.88 6.50 -0.75
N THR A 388 16.34 6.55 -1.96
CA THR A 388 16.94 6.07 -3.21
C THR A 388 17.20 7.20 -4.20
N THR A 389 17.16 8.45 -3.70
CA THR A 389 17.39 9.65 -4.52
C THR A 389 18.80 9.66 -5.10
N THR A 390 18.87 9.88 -6.41
CA THR A 390 20.06 9.94 -7.27
C THR A 390 21.11 10.89 -6.72
N SER A 391 22.40 10.48 -6.72
CA SER A 391 23.52 11.28 -6.21
C SER A 391 23.77 12.56 -7.01
N LEU A 392 24.39 13.55 -6.36
CA LEU A 392 24.65 14.87 -6.96
C LEU A 392 25.65 14.83 -8.12
N ASP A 393 26.57 13.86 -8.12
CA ASP A 393 27.55 13.68 -9.20
C ASP A 393 26.97 12.96 -10.43
N SER A 394 25.78 12.37 -10.33
CA SER A 394 25.16 11.58 -11.40
C SER A 394 25.14 12.34 -12.73
N LYS A 395 25.40 11.64 -13.83
CA LYS A 395 25.23 12.22 -15.17
C LYS A 395 23.78 12.74 -15.31
N THR A 396 23.67 13.91 -15.93
CA THR A 396 22.40 14.55 -16.26
C THR A 396 21.70 13.81 -17.39
N GLY A 397 20.38 14.00 -17.52
CA GLY A 397 19.55 13.29 -18.48
C GLY A 397 18.79 12.13 -17.84
N TYR A 398 17.49 12.04 -18.14
CA TYR A 398 16.53 11.18 -17.44
C TYR A 398 17.01 9.75 -17.23
N ARG A 399 17.51 9.10 -18.29
CA ARG A 399 17.97 7.70 -18.23
C ARG A 399 19.11 7.51 -17.24
N ASP A 400 20.12 8.38 -17.27
CA ASP A 400 21.25 8.31 -16.34
C ASP A 400 20.82 8.59 -14.89
N LEU A 401 19.86 9.50 -14.69
CA LEU A 401 19.32 9.80 -13.37
C LEU A 401 18.59 8.60 -12.75
N VAL A 402 17.71 7.94 -13.51
CA VAL A 402 16.91 6.80 -13.00
C VAL A 402 17.66 5.46 -12.97
N THR A 403 18.83 5.38 -13.60
CA THR A 403 19.69 4.18 -13.62
C THR A 403 20.94 4.32 -12.74
N ASN A 404 21.08 5.43 -12.02
CA ASN A 404 22.12 5.61 -11.02
C ASN A 404 22.02 4.54 -9.90
N GLU A 405 23.13 4.09 -9.34
CA GLU A 405 23.16 2.98 -8.36
C GLU A 405 23.06 3.45 -6.90
N THR A 406 22.90 4.75 -6.68
CA THR A 406 22.77 5.35 -5.35
C THR A 406 21.57 4.78 -4.62
N GLY A 407 21.85 4.03 -3.55
CA GLY A 407 20.82 3.44 -2.70
C GLY A 407 20.19 2.17 -3.27
N LEU A 408 20.77 1.54 -4.30
CA LEU A 408 20.15 0.39 -4.98
C LEU A 408 19.92 -0.82 -4.05
N ASN A 409 20.86 -1.11 -3.16
CA ASN A 409 20.80 -2.30 -2.29
C ASN A 409 20.71 -1.95 -0.80
N GLY A 410 20.79 -0.67 -0.42
CA GLY A 410 20.77 -0.25 0.98
C GLY A 410 21.01 1.25 1.18
N PRO A 411 20.97 1.72 2.45
CA PRO A 411 21.05 3.14 2.77
C PRO A 411 22.37 3.81 2.33
N ILE A 412 22.26 5.07 1.88
CA ILE A 412 23.41 5.92 1.53
C ILE A 412 23.16 7.42 1.70
N ASN A 413 21.93 7.90 1.52
CA ASN A 413 21.59 9.31 1.74
C ASN A 413 21.51 9.65 3.24
N GLY A 414 21.65 10.93 3.57
CA GLY A 414 21.89 11.39 4.94
C GLY A 414 21.89 12.91 5.01
N SER A 415 22.95 13.51 5.54
CA SER A 415 23.16 14.98 5.54
C SER A 415 24.63 15.26 5.29
N PHE A 416 24.91 16.10 4.29
CA PHE A 416 26.24 16.38 3.77
C PHE A 416 26.42 17.89 3.60
N SER A 417 27.45 18.45 4.22
CA SER A 417 27.85 19.85 3.99
C SER A 417 28.67 19.95 2.72
N ILE A 418 28.32 20.90 1.84
CA ILE A 418 28.95 21.10 0.53
C ILE A 418 29.26 22.59 0.42
N GLN A 419 30.54 22.94 0.54
CA GLN A 419 30.97 24.35 0.59
C GLN A 419 30.21 25.13 1.69
N ASP A 420 29.43 26.13 1.31
CA ASP A 420 28.60 26.99 2.16
C ASP A 420 27.13 26.56 2.23
N THR A 421 26.77 25.46 1.55
CA THR A 421 25.42 24.88 1.55
C THR A 421 25.42 23.44 2.10
N PHE A 422 24.29 22.76 2.01
CA PHE A 422 24.14 21.36 2.38
C PHE A 422 23.26 20.62 1.37
N SER A 423 23.33 19.29 1.41
CA SER A 423 22.38 18.42 0.74
C SER A 423 22.10 17.20 1.62
N PHE A 424 20.90 16.65 1.51
CA PHE A 424 20.58 15.36 2.11
C PHE A 424 20.97 14.17 1.22
N VAL A 425 21.28 14.43 -0.04
CA VAL A 425 21.69 13.44 -1.03
C VAL A 425 23.20 13.26 -1.03
N VAL A 426 23.66 12.02 -1.19
CA VAL A 426 25.10 11.71 -1.23
C VAL A 426 25.77 12.45 -2.41
N PRO A 427 26.91 13.13 -2.18
CA PRO A 427 27.57 13.88 -3.25
C PRO A 427 28.21 13.01 -4.33
N TYR A 428 28.54 11.75 -4.02
CA TYR A 428 29.36 10.89 -4.87
C TYR A 428 28.76 9.49 -5.02
N SER A 429 28.90 8.92 -6.21
CA SER A 429 28.54 7.55 -6.56
C SER A 429 29.67 6.87 -7.38
N GLY A 430 29.56 5.57 -7.62
CA GLY A 430 30.58 4.82 -8.36
C GLY A 430 31.93 4.85 -7.64
N ASN A 431 32.98 5.35 -8.30
CA ASN A 431 34.33 5.38 -7.75
C ASN A 431 34.73 6.76 -7.20
N HIS A 432 33.85 7.76 -7.29
CA HIS A 432 34.20 9.15 -7.02
C HIS A 432 34.34 9.47 -5.53
N THR A 433 35.28 10.35 -5.22
CA THR A 433 35.43 11.00 -3.91
C THR A 433 35.90 12.44 -4.09
N ASN A 434 35.87 13.22 -3.01
CA ASN A 434 36.40 14.59 -3.01
C ASN A 434 37.90 14.67 -3.34
N THR A 435 38.65 13.59 -3.15
CA THR A 435 40.10 13.54 -3.42
C THR A 435 40.45 12.82 -4.73
N GLY A 436 39.46 12.44 -5.53
CA GLY A 436 39.65 11.72 -6.79
C GLY A 436 38.79 10.45 -6.84
N THR A 437 39.44 9.28 -6.79
CA THR A 437 38.76 7.99 -6.85
C THR A 437 39.21 7.03 -5.76
N SER A 438 38.29 6.35 -5.06
CA SER A 438 38.63 5.44 -3.94
C SER A 438 38.02 4.03 -4.03
N GLY A 439 37.93 3.46 -5.22
CA GLY A 439 37.22 2.18 -5.44
C GLY A 439 35.70 2.34 -5.39
N THR A 440 34.97 1.33 -5.85
CA THR A 440 33.51 1.42 -6.02
C THR A 440 32.79 1.47 -4.68
N ILE A 441 31.87 2.42 -4.54
CA ILE A 441 30.95 2.58 -3.42
C ILE A 441 29.91 1.45 -3.48
N GLN A 442 29.75 0.73 -2.37
CA GLN A 442 28.76 -0.34 -2.24
C GLN A 442 27.70 -0.02 -1.19
N THR A 443 26.47 -0.44 -1.48
CA THR A 443 25.34 -0.43 -0.54
C THR A 443 24.94 -1.86 -0.22
N ALA A 444 24.48 -2.12 1.01
CA ALA A 444 24.02 -3.43 1.43
C ALA A 444 22.74 -3.33 2.28
N TYR A 445 21.90 -4.35 2.19
CA TYR A 445 20.64 -4.41 2.92
C TYR A 445 20.92 -4.39 4.43
N PRO A 446 20.16 -3.65 5.25
CA PRO A 446 20.49 -3.40 6.66
C PRO A 446 20.19 -4.59 7.58
N VAL A 447 20.85 -5.73 7.33
CA VAL A 447 20.84 -6.94 8.14
C VAL A 447 22.29 -7.33 8.42
N LYS A 448 22.65 -7.40 9.70
CA LYS A 448 24.02 -7.74 10.10
C LYS A 448 24.38 -9.16 9.63
N ASN A 449 25.57 -9.32 9.06
CA ASN A 449 26.04 -10.61 8.53
C ASN A 449 26.04 -11.75 9.56
N THR A 450 26.26 -11.46 10.83
CA THR A 450 26.21 -12.44 11.94
C THR A 450 24.79 -12.82 12.36
N GLU A 451 23.77 -12.10 11.90
CA GLU A 451 22.35 -12.31 12.25
C GLU A 451 21.55 -12.93 11.10
N LYS A 452 22.19 -13.20 9.95
CA LYS A 452 21.55 -13.67 8.71
C LYS A 452 20.65 -14.90 8.87
N SER A 453 21.06 -15.88 9.66
CA SER A 453 20.30 -17.13 9.86
C SER A 453 19.18 -17.01 10.88
N THR A 454 19.24 -16.00 11.75
CA THR A 454 18.32 -15.83 12.90
C THR A 454 17.31 -14.70 12.70
N VAL A 455 17.57 -13.78 11.77
CA VAL A 455 16.69 -12.66 11.47
C VAL A 455 15.43 -13.12 10.74
N LYS A 456 14.29 -12.51 11.08
CA LYS A 456 12.99 -12.69 10.43
C LYS A 456 12.55 -11.39 9.80
N ILE A 457 12.79 -11.24 8.49
CA ILE A 457 12.32 -10.09 7.73
C ILE A 457 11.04 -10.46 6.99
N ASN A 458 9.91 -9.93 7.46
CA ASN A 458 8.58 -10.08 6.85
C ASN A 458 8.19 -8.82 6.06
N SER A 459 7.03 -8.81 5.40
CA SER A 459 6.60 -7.69 4.55
C SER A 459 5.58 -6.79 5.24
N LEU A 460 5.65 -5.49 4.95
CA LEU A 460 4.59 -4.54 5.25
C LEU A 460 4.15 -3.74 4.01
N ILE A 461 2.94 -3.18 4.07
CA ILE A 461 2.41 -2.26 3.06
C ILE A 461 1.92 -0.99 3.76
N ASN A 462 2.37 0.16 3.27
CA ASN A 462 2.00 1.49 3.72
C ASN A 462 0.71 1.96 3.05
N ALA A 463 0.01 2.90 3.70
CA ALA A 463 -1.21 3.50 3.18
C ALA A 463 -0.96 4.64 2.18
N THR A 464 0.30 4.98 1.91
CA THR A 464 0.71 6.09 1.03
C THR A 464 1.79 5.64 0.05
N PRO A 465 2.15 6.49 -0.94
CA PRO A 465 3.27 6.21 -1.85
C PRO A 465 4.66 6.24 -1.20
N LEU A 466 4.77 6.68 0.06
CA LEU A 466 6.05 6.80 0.76
C LEU A 466 6.53 5.44 1.25
N ASN A 467 7.77 5.07 0.90
CA ASN A 467 8.42 3.87 1.41
C ASN A 467 9.00 4.07 2.82
N SER A 468 9.61 5.23 3.09
CA SER A 468 10.24 5.54 4.38
C SER A 468 9.51 6.69 5.08
N TYR A 469 9.11 6.46 6.32
CA TYR A 469 8.47 7.44 7.20
C TYR A 469 9.37 7.91 8.35
N GLY A 470 10.65 7.53 8.34
CA GLY A 470 11.59 7.95 9.37
C GLY A 470 11.66 9.47 9.43
N ASP A 471 11.49 10.03 10.63
CA ASP A 471 11.47 11.48 10.85
C ASP A 471 12.88 12.09 10.67
N GLU A 472 13.25 12.39 9.43
CA GLU A 472 14.52 12.99 9.04
C GLU A 472 14.41 13.84 7.76
N GLY A 473 15.38 14.74 7.55
CA GLY A 473 15.33 15.74 6.47
C GLY A 473 15.22 15.17 5.06
N ILE A 474 15.93 14.07 4.75
CA ILE A 474 15.87 13.43 3.43
C ILE A 474 14.45 12.95 3.10
N GLY A 475 13.69 12.46 4.09
CA GLY A 475 12.32 12.00 3.87
C GLY A 475 11.38 13.11 3.42
N VAL A 476 11.56 14.33 3.97
CA VAL A 476 10.80 15.51 3.55
C VAL A 476 11.18 15.93 2.13
N PHE A 477 12.47 15.95 1.80
CA PHE A 477 12.95 16.38 0.48
C PHE A 477 12.56 15.39 -0.63
N ASP A 478 12.61 14.09 -0.34
CA ASP A 478 12.15 13.04 -1.24
C ASP A 478 10.64 13.15 -1.50
N ALA A 479 9.85 13.42 -0.45
CA ALA A 479 8.39 13.53 -0.56
C ALA A 479 7.93 14.80 -1.31
N LEU A 480 8.71 15.88 -1.26
CA LEU A 480 8.35 17.19 -1.84
C LEU A 480 9.10 17.53 -3.14
N GLY A 481 10.03 16.69 -3.60
CA GLY A 481 10.81 16.95 -4.81
C GLY A 481 11.78 18.14 -4.65
N LEU A 482 12.50 18.20 -3.53
CA LEU A 482 13.39 19.33 -3.18
C LEU A 482 14.89 19.00 -3.32
N ASN A 483 15.23 17.80 -3.80
CA ASN A 483 16.61 17.41 -4.08
C ASN A 483 16.98 17.83 -5.51
N TYR A 484 17.93 18.76 -5.66
CA TYR A 484 18.44 19.23 -6.96
C TYR A 484 19.96 19.10 -7.03
N ASN A 485 20.49 18.88 -8.23
CA ASN A 485 21.94 18.87 -8.44
C ASN A 485 22.57 20.28 -8.39
N PHE A 486 23.89 20.35 -8.25
CA PHE A 486 24.67 21.61 -8.25
C PHE A 486 25.43 21.86 -9.56
N LYS A 487 24.98 21.25 -10.66
CA LYS A 487 25.59 21.43 -11.98
C LYS A 487 25.07 22.71 -12.64
N SER A 488 25.71 23.13 -13.74
CA SER A 488 25.31 24.35 -14.45
C SER A 488 23.86 24.31 -14.95
N ASN A 489 23.39 23.11 -15.33
CA ASN A 489 21.99 22.84 -15.62
C ASN A 489 21.41 22.06 -14.46
N GLN A 490 20.61 22.72 -13.62
CA GLN A 490 19.92 22.08 -12.51
C GLN A 490 18.87 21.11 -13.05
N GLU A 491 18.91 19.89 -12.52
CA GLU A 491 17.91 18.84 -12.72
C GLU A 491 17.52 18.25 -11.38
#